data_AF-A0AAJ7DZM4-F1
#
_entry.id   AF-A0AAJ7DZM4-F1
#
_cell.length_a   1.000
_cell.length_b   1.000
_cell.length_c   1.000
_cell.angle_alpha   90.00
_cell.angle_beta   90.00
_cell.angle_gamma   90.00
#
_symmetry.space_group_name_H-M   'P 1'
#
loop_
_entity.id
_entity.type
_entity.pdbx_description
1 polymer ?
#
loop_
_entity_poly.entity_id
_entity_poly.type
_entity_poly.pdbx_seq_one_letter_code
_entity_poly.pdbx_strand_id
1 'polypeptide(L)'
;MVRKEKGLFRMMFYEFIEYIKPNFPKTTCVGTDHFGTKYYETINSKSTMKKIRRYFTPLNKTDFEQELPAEWEAWLRYRRKIPPTEKEVNDGYQMILTKRKNAAKLNATFSNYLSDSKSNKDQSSTTHANLKYPVYEDYKKYS
;
A
#
# COMPACT_ATOMS: atom_id res chain seq x y z
N MET A 1 -10.70 -1.93 64.38
CA MET A 1 -10.24 -1.43 63.07
C MET A 1 -11.37 -0.65 62.41
N VAL A 2 -11.37 0.68 62.55
CA VAL A 2 -12.40 1.56 61.96
C VAL A 2 -12.11 1.71 60.46
N ARG A 3 -13.01 1.21 59.62
CA ARG A 3 -12.88 1.29 58.16
C ARG A 3 -13.17 2.73 57.71
N LYS A 4 -12.37 3.24 56.77
CA LYS A 4 -12.50 4.58 56.18
C LYS A 4 -13.79 4.67 55.35
N GLU A 5 -14.93 4.89 56.00
CA GLU A 5 -16.26 4.97 55.35
C GLU A 5 -16.54 6.34 54.71
N LYS A 6 -15.84 7.39 55.17
CA LYS A 6 -15.97 8.78 54.69
C LYS A 6 -15.21 8.98 53.37
N GLY A 7 -15.69 8.37 52.30
CA GLY A 7 -15.07 8.51 50.97
C GLY A 7 -15.64 7.63 49.87
N LEU A 8 -16.48 6.65 50.22
CA LEU A 8 -17.03 5.68 49.25
C LEU A 8 -17.85 6.36 48.15
N PHE A 9 -18.75 7.28 48.51
CA PHE A 9 -19.53 8.03 47.51
C PHE A 9 -18.66 8.90 46.60
N ARG A 10 -17.60 9.50 47.14
CA ARG A 10 -16.65 10.30 46.36
C ARG A 10 -15.84 9.43 45.40
N MET A 11 -15.45 8.23 45.83
CA MET A 11 -14.76 7.23 45.01
C MET A 11 -15.65 6.77 43.86
N MET A 12 -16.87 6.31 44.17
CA MET A 12 -17.84 5.86 43.17
C MET A 12 -18.21 6.97 42.17
N PHE A 13 -18.35 8.20 42.63
CA PHE A 13 -18.63 9.34 41.76
C PHE A 13 -17.43 9.76 40.89
N TYR A 14 -16.21 9.64 41.43
CA TYR A 14 -14.99 9.86 40.65
C TYR A 14 -14.84 8.79 39.55
N GLU A 15 -15.06 7.52 39.86
CA GLU A 15 -15.02 6.41 38.90
C GLU A 15 -16.12 6.54 37.84
N PHE A 16 -17.31 7.01 38.22
CA PHE A 16 -18.41 7.32 37.30
C PHE A 16 -18.05 8.46 36.33
N ILE A 17 -17.51 9.57 36.84
CA ILE A 17 -17.04 10.68 35.99
C ILE A 17 -15.88 10.24 35.09
N GLU A 18 -14.96 9.41 35.61
CA GLU A 18 -13.85 8.87 34.83
C GLU A 18 -14.32 7.94 33.70
N TYR A 19 -15.39 7.17 33.93
CA TYR A 19 -16.02 6.34 32.91
C TYR A 19 -16.73 7.16 31.82
N ILE A 20 -17.37 8.27 32.19
CA ILE A 20 -18.10 9.15 31.26
C ILE A 20 -17.17 10.01 30.40
N LYS A 21 -15.94 10.28 30.86
CA LYS A 21 -14.98 11.07 30.08
C LYS A 21 -14.69 10.40 28.73
N PRO A 22 -15.05 11.04 27.60
CA PRO A 22 -14.80 10.48 26.28
C PRO A 22 -13.29 10.36 26.08
N ASN A 23 -12.85 9.15 25.72
CA ASN A 23 -11.45 8.91 25.43
C ASN A 23 -11.21 9.00 23.94
N PHE A 24 -10.84 10.19 23.50
CA PHE A 24 -10.37 10.38 22.14
C PHE A 24 -8.94 9.86 22.04
N PRO A 25 -8.67 8.92 21.12
CA PRO A 25 -7.31 8.47 20.94
C PRO A 25 -6.48 9.63 20.36
N LYS A 26 -5.22 9.75 20.80
CA LYS A 26 -4.35 10.83 20.33
C LYS A 26 -3.94 10.55 18.89
N THR A 27 -4.40 11.38 17.96
CA THR A 27 -4.10 11.31 16.53
C THR A 27 -3.01 12.30 16.18
N THR A 28 -1.89 11.85 15.60
CA THR A 28 -0.80 12.70 15.11
C THR A 28 -0.77 12.68 13.59
N CYS A 29 -0.75 13.85 12.97
CA CYS A 29 -0.51 13.97 11.52
C CYS A 29 0.98 13.71 11.26
N VAL A 30 1.27 12.69 10.44
CA VAL A 30 2.63 12.23 10.18
C VAL A 30 3.21 12.91 8.94
N GLY A 31 2.40 13.05 7.90
CA GLY A 31 2.84 13.66 6.65
C GLY A 31 1.77 13.67 5.57
N THR A 32 2.15 14.22 4.42
CA THR A 32 1.32 14.35 3.23
C THR A 32 2.06 13.87 2.00
N ASP A 33 1.33 13.29 1.06
CA ASP A 33 1.88 12.81 -0.21
C ASP A 33 1.65 13.79 -1.38
N HIS A 34 2.29 13.55 -2.52
CA HIS A 34 2.10 14.27 -3.79
C HIS A 34 0.66 14.26 -4.31
N PHE A 35 -0.16 13.27 -3.92
CA PHE A 35 -1.60 13.29 -4.23
C PHE A 35 -2.41 14.24 -3.31
N GLY A 36 -1.83 14.74 -2.21
CA GLY A 36 -2.53 15.54 -1.20
C GLY A 36 -3.19 14.70 -0.10
N THR A 37 -2.99 13.39 -0.11
CA THR A 37 -3.47 12.47 0.93
C THR A 37 -2.74 12.72 2.24
N LYS A 38 -3.47 12.82 3.36
CA LYS A 38 -2.92 13.02 4.72
C LYS A 38 -2.87 11.71 5.49
N TYR A 39 -1.73 11.44 6.11
CA TYR A 39 -1.49 10.22 6.86
C TYR A 39 -1.42 10.49 8.37
N TYR A 40 -2.07 9.62 9.14
CA TYR A 40 -2.23 9.76 10.57
C TYR A 40 -1.77 8.51 11.30
N GLU A 41 -1.21 8.75 12.48
CA GLU A 41 -0.86 7.72 13.45
C GLU A 41 -1.66 7.95 14.72
N THR A 42 -2.13 6.88 15.34
CA THR A 42 -2.97 6.95 16.53
C THR A 42 -2.56 5.93 17.56
N ILE A 43 -2.31 6.41 18.77
CA ILE A 43 -1.89 5.59 19.89
C ILE A 43 -3.09 5.38 20.80
N ASN A 44 -3.51 4.12 20.97
CA ASN A 44 -4.54 3.80 21.95
C ASN A 44 -3.93 3.76 23.35
N SER A 45 -4.20 4.81 24.15
CA SER A 45 -3.66 4.94 25.51
C SER A 45 -4.29 3.98 26.53
N LYS A 46 -5.50 3.44 26.27
CA LYS A 46 -6.25 2.60 27.24
C LYS A 46 -6.00 1.10 27.09
N SER A 47 -5.45 0.66 25.96
CA SER A 47 -5.19 -0.75 25.72
C SER A 47 -3.89 -1.18 26.40
N THR A 48 -3.92 -2.29 27.14
CA THR A 48 -2.73 -2.90 27.77
C THR A 48 -1.62 -3.12 26.75
N MET A 49 -1.98 -3.52 25.52
CA MET A 49 -1.10 -3.42 24.36
C MET A 49 -1.26 -2.05 23.70
N LYS A 50 -0.22 -1.22 23.76
CA LYS A 50 -0.13 0.06 23.02
C LYS A 50 -0.03 -0.20 21.51
N LYS A 51 -1.13 -0.63 20.89
CA LYS A 51 -1.19 -0.86 19.45
C LYS A 51 -1.32 0.49 18.74
N ILE A 52 -0.31 0.79 17.94
CA ILE A 52 -0.30 1.91 17.02
C ILE A 52 -1.26 1.58 15.88
N ARG A 53 -2.19 2.49 15.57
CA ARG A 53 -3.05 2.42 14.39
C ARG A 53 -2.60 3.46 13.37
N ARG A 54 -2.42 3.05 12.13
CA ARG A 54 -2.04 3.90 11.00
C ARG A 54 -3.19 3.92 10.01
N TYR A 55 -3.57 5.11 9.55
CA TYR A 55 -4.62 5.28 8.55
C TYR A 55 -4.40 6.56 7.76
N PHE A 56 -5.10 6.71 6.65
CA PHE A 56 -5.13 7.93 5.86
C PHE A 56 -6.57 8.42 5.71
N THR A 57 -6.73 9.69 5.35
CA THR A 57 -8.03 10.23 4.96
C THR A 57 -8.09 10.29 3.43
N PRO A 58 -9.00 9.54 2.77
CA PRO A 58 -9.16 9.61 1.33
C PRO A 58 -9.65 11.00 0.92
N LEU A 59 -9.23 11.47 -0.25
CA LEU A 59 -9.65 12.77 -0.78
C LEU A 59 -11.12 12.73 -1.18
N ASN A 60 -11.51 11.64 -1.84
CA ASN A 60 -12.89 11.35 -2.17
C ASN A 60 -13.43 10.31 -1.17
N LYS A 61 -14.45 10.69 -0.39
CA LYS A 61 -15.01 9.82 0.66
C LYS A 61 -15.72 8.59 0.10
N THR A 62 -16.10 8.60 -1.18
CA THR A 62 -16.81 7.48 -1.83
C THR A 62 -15.87 6.52 -2.53
N ASP A 63 -14.62 6.92 -2.76
CA ASP A 63 -13.63 6.11 -3.47
C ASP A 63 -12.69 5.43 -2.48
N PHE A 64 -12.83 4.12 -2.35
CA PHE A 64 -12.02 3.29 -1.46
C PHE A 64 -10.79 2.69 -2.17
N GLU A 65 -10.72 2.78 -3.50
CA GLU A 65 -9.67 2.17 -4.32
C GLU A 65 -8.61 3.19 -4.78
N GLN A 66 -8.47 4.29 -4.04
CA GLN A 66 -7.50 5.34 -4.34
C GLN A 66 -6.07 4.78 -4.44
N GLU A 67 -5.37 5.10 -5.53
CA GLU A 67 -3.95 4.77 -5.68
C GLU A 67 -3.11 5.50 -4.61
N LEU A 68 -2.21 4.75 -3.97
CA LEU A 68 -1.29 5.25 -2.95
C LEU A 68 0.16 5.02 -3.40
N PRO A 69 1.10 5.91 -3.04
CA PRO A 69 2.51 5.63 -3.23
C PRO A 69 2.93 4.38 -2.45
N ALA A 70 3.82 3.60 -3.03
CA ALA A 70 4.27 2.33 -2.47
C ALA A 70 4.97 2.52 -1.10
N GLU A 71 5.63 3.66 -0.91
CA GLU A 71 6.32 4.04 0.32
C GLU A 71 5.34 4.14 1.49
N TRP A 72 4.25 4.88 1.27
CA TRP A 72 3.17 5.09 2.24
C TRP A 72 2.34 3.84 2.47
N GLU A 73 2.06 3.07 1.42
CA GLU A 73 1.37 1.79 1.54
C GLU A 73 2.14 0.81 2.44
N ALA A 74 3.45 0.70 2.25
CA ALA A 74 4.29 -0.17 3.09
C ALA A 74 4.30 0.27 4.57
N TRP A 75 4.25 1.57 4.83
CA TRP A 75 4.17 2.10 6.19
C TRP A 75 2.80 1.85 6.83
N LEU A 76 1.70 2.07 6.08
CA LEU A 76 0.33 1.77 6.54
C LEU A 76 0.15 0.27 6.88
N ARG A 77 0.77 -0.61 6.09
CA ARG A 77 0.76 -2.07 6.30
C ARG A 77 1.78 -2.56 7.34
N TYR A 78 2.41 -1.66 8.10
CA TYR A 78 3.42 -1.97 9.12
C TYR A 78 4.66 -2.72 8.62
N ARG A 79 4.92 -2.74 7.30
CA ARG A 79 6.17 -3.28 6.75
C ARG A 79 7.35 -2.36 7.08
N ARG A 80 7.11 -1.05 7.09
CA ARG A 80 8.07 -0.04 7.55
C ARG A 80 7.70 0.45 8.96
N LYS A 81 8.70 0.62 9.83
CA LYS A 81 8.50 1.23 11.16
C LYS A 81 8.40 2.76 11.06
N ILE A 82 9.34 3.35 10.33
CA ILE A 82 9.51 4.80 10.15
C ILE A 82 8.68 5.25 8.93
N PRO A 83 7.97 6.38 9.00
CA PRO A 83 7.27 6.93 7.84
C PRO A 83 8.26 7.36 6.75
N PRO A 84 7.83 7.35 5.48
CA PRO A 84 8.70 7.80 4.39
C PRO A 84 8.96 9.31 4.48
N THR A 85 10.11 9.73 3.96
CA THR A 85 10.48 11.16 3.89
C THR A 85 9.99 11.75 2.57
N GLU A 86 9.69 13.05 2.53
CA GLU A 86 9.23 13.75 1.31
C GLU A 86 10.17 13.53 0.11
N LYS A 87 11.49 13.54 0.34
CA LYS A 87 12.49 13.26 -0.69
C LYS A 87 12.35 11.85 -1.27
N GLU A 88 12.19 10.84 -0.42
CA GLU A 88 12.05 9.43 -0.83
C GLU A 88 10.80 9.24 -1.71
N VAL A 89 9.69 9.87 -1.29
CA VAL A 89 8.42 9.88 -2.03
C VAL A 89 8.59 10.53 -3.41
N ASN A 90 9.27 11.68 -3.48
CA ASN A 90 9.54 12.34 -4.75
C ASN A 90 10.45 11.50 -5.68
N ASP A 91 11.50 10.90 -5.12
CA ASP A 91 12.41 10.04 -5.90
C ASP A 91 11.66 8.82 -6.47
N GLY A 92 10.76 8.21 -5.68
CA GLY A 92 9.85 7.16 -6.13
C GLY A 92 8.94 7.60 -7.28
N TYR A 93 8.36 8.79 -7.17
CA TYR A 93 7.54 9.38 -8.23
C TYR A 93 8.31 9.57 -9.55
N GLN A 94 9.53 10.09 -9.51
CA GLN A 94 10.37 10.25 -10.70
C GLN A 94 10.70 8.90 -11.36
N MET A 95 10.91 7.86 -10.56
CA MET A 95 11.14 6.50 -11.06
C MET A 95 9.91 5.97 -11.82
N ILE A 96 8.71 6.17 -11.28
CA ILE A 96 7.45 5.76 -11.92
C ILE A 96 7.27 6.45 -13.27
N LEU A 97 7.48 7.78 -13.33
CA LEU A 97 7.39 8.54 -14.58
C LEU A 97 8.37 8.03 -15.64
N THR A 98 9.62 7.76 -15.22
CA THR A 98 10.66 7.25 -16.12
C THR A 98 10.31 5.85 -16.64
N LYS A 99 9.85 4.95 -15.77
CA LYS A 99 9.40 3.60 -16.14
C LYS A 99 8.22 3.65 -17.11
N ARG A 100 7.24 4.53 -16.87
CA ARG A 100 6.09 4.72 -17.76
C ARG A 100 6.53 5.16 -19.17
N LYS A 101 7.46 6.12 -19.26
CA LYS A 101 8.02 6.56 -20.55
C LYS A 101 8.77 5.43 -21.27
N ASN A 102 9.57 4.67 -20.55
CA ASN A 102 10.34 3.56 -21.13
C ASN A 102 9.41 2.42 -21.59
N ALA A 103 8.39 2.08 -20.81
CA ALA A 103 7.39 1.08 -21.17
C ALA A 103 6.62 1.47 -22.44
N ALA A 104 6.22 2.75 -22.57
CA ALA A 104 5.56 3.24 -23.77
C ALA A 104 6.44 3.10 -25.03
N LYS A 105 7.74 3.41 -24.92
CA LYS A 105 8.70 3.22 -26.03
C LYS A 105 8.84 1.75 -26.43
N LEU A 106 8.95 0.85 -25.45
CA LEU A 106 9.03 -0.60 -25.71
C LEU A 106 7.75 -1.15 -26.35
N ASN A 107 6.59 -0.67 -25.91
CA ASN A 107 5.32 -1.08 -26.50
C ASN A 107 5.21 -0.61 -27.96
N ALA A 108 5.66 0.61 -28.28
CA ALA A 108 5.70 1.12 -29.64
C ALA A 108 6.65 0.30 -30.53
N THR A 109 7.89 0.06 -30.08
CA THR A 109 8.87 -0.74 -30.84
C THR A 109 8.37 -2.17 -31.05
N PHE A 110 7.77 -2.79 -30.02
CA PHE A 110 7.19 -4.13 -30.11
C PHE A 110 5.99 -4.17 -31.06
N SER A 111 5.14 -3.15 -31.07
CA SER A 111 4.01 -3.06 -32.01
C SER A 111 4.47 -2.96 -33.47
N ASN A 112 5.52 -2.18 -33.75
CA ASN A 112 6.11 -2.08 -35.09
C ASN A 112 6.75 -3.41 -35.51
N TYR A 113 7.46 -4.09 -34.61
CA TYR A 113 8.00 -5.43 -34.87
C TYR A 113 6.89 -6.45 -35.20
N LEU A 114 5.76 -6.37 -34.50
CA LEU A 114 4.60 -7.23 -34.77
C LEU A 114 3.92 -6.95 -36.12
N SER A 115 3.90 -5.69 -36.59
CA SER A 115 3.39 -5.37 -37.93
C SER A 115 4.35 -5.88 -39.03
N ASP A 116 5.66 -5.68 -38.87
CA ASP A 116 6.67 -6.07 -39.86
C ASP A 116 6.79 -7.61 -40.01
N SER A 117 6.54 -8.33 -38.92
CA SER A 117 6.50 -9.80 -38.92
C SER A 117 5.20 -10.37 -39.51
N LYS A 118 4.09 -9.62 -39.46
CA LYS A 118 2.84 -10.00 -40.15
C LYS A 118 2.94 -9.81 -41.67
N SER A 119 3.66 -8.81 -42.16
CA SER A 119 3.89 -8.61 -43.59
C SER A 119 4.83 -9.65 -44.23
N ASN A 120 5.60 -10.40 -43.44
CA ASN A 120 6.50 -11.45 -43.94
C ASN A 120 5.94 -12.89 -43.81
N LYS A 121 4.68 -13.06 -43.38
CA LYS A 121 4.12 -14.35 -42.97
C LYS A 121 3.19 -15.01 -44.01
N ASP A 122 3.41 -14.75 -45.30
CA ASP A 122 2.64 -15.36 -46.39
C ASP A 122 3.26 -16.63 -47.00
N GLN A 123 4.39 -17.14 -46.48
CA GLN A 123 4.95 -18.41 -46.97
C GLN A 123 5.63 -19.21 -45.85
N SER A 124 4.87 -20.05 -45.12
CA SER A 124 5.34 -21.37 -44.62
C SER A 124 4.27 -22.04 -43.73
N SER A 125 3.51 -22.92 -44.36
CA SER A 125 2.67 -23.93 -43.72
C SER A 125 3.54 -25.12 -43.29
N THR A 126 3.62 -25.41 -41.98
CA THR A 126 3.53 -26.77 -41.39
C THR A 126 3.33 -26.63 -39.88
N THR A 127 2.42 -27.45 -39.37
CA THR A 127 2.01 -27.64 -37.97
C THR A 127 3.20 -27.78 -36.99
N HIS A 128 3.04 -27.24 -35.78
CA HIS A 128 3.98 -27.17 -34.62
C HIS A 128 4.85 -25.91 -34.44
N ALA A 129 4.83 -24.93 -35.36
CA ALA A 129 5.79 -23.81 -35.38
C ALA A 129 5.40 -22.52 -34.60
N ASN A 130 4.59 -22.57 -33.54
CA ASN A 130 4.14 -21.35 -32.83
C ASN A 130 4.37 -21.36 -31.31
N LEU A 131 5.34 -22.12 -30.83
CA LEU A 131 5.73 -22.14 -29.42
C LEU A 131 7.13 -21.53 -29.28
N LYS A 132 7.21 -20.39 -28.58
CA LYS A 132 8.41 -19.55 -28.44
C LYS A 132 9.34 -20.02 -27.32
N TYR A 133 9.37 -21.33 -27.06
CA TYR A 133 10.23 -21.95 -26.06
C TYR A 133 11.09 -23.02 -26.74
N PRO A 134 12.38 -23.14 -26.38
CA PRO A 134 13.25 -24.17 -26.92
C PRO A 134 12.67 -25.55 -26.54
N VAL A 135 12.51 -26.41 -27.53
CA VAL A 135 12.17 -27.81 -27.31
C VAL A 135 13.47 -28.54 -27.06
N TYR A 136 13.68 -29.05 -25.85
CA TYR A 136 14.86 -29.83 -25.55
C TYR A 136 14.66 -31.26 -26.03
N GLU A 137 15.71 -31.84 -26.60
CA GLU A 137 15.65 -33.17 -27.20
C GLU A 137 15.41 -34.28 -26.16
N ASP A 138 15.69 -34.01 -24.88
CA ASP A 138 15.65 -34.97 -23.76
C ASP A 138 14.27 -35.62 -23.55
N TYR A 139 13.18 -34.97 -23.99
CA TYR A 139 11.81 -35.47 -23.81
C TYR A 139 11.28 -36.31 -24.98
N LYS A 140 11.96 -36.31 -26.14
CA LYS A 140 11.54 -37.15 -27.28
C LYS A 140 11.77 -38.64 -27.02
N LYS A 141 12.65 -38.98 -26.08
CA LYS A 141 13.05 -40.36 -25.75
C LYS A 141 11.98 -41.15 -24.97
N TYR A 142 10.95 -40.48 -24.46
CA TYR A 142 9.92 -41.07 -23.60
C TYR A 142 8.51 -41.04 -24.22
N SER A 143 8.40 -40.71 -25.52
CA SER A 143 7.16 -40.78 -26.31
C SER A 143 7.21 -41.95 -27.29
#